data_AF-A0A7X8JY64-F1
#
_entry.id   AF-A0A7X8JY64-F1
#
_cell.length_a   1.000
_cell.length_b   1.000
_cell.length_c   1.000
_cell.angle_alpha   90.00
_cell.angle_beta   90.00
_cell.angle_gamma   90.00
#
_symmetry.space_group_name_H-M   'P 1'
#
loop_
_entity.id
_entity.type
_entity.pdbx_description
1 polymer ?
#
loop_
_entity_poly.entity_id
_entity_poly.type
_entity_poly.pdbx_seq_one_letter_code
_entity_poly.pdbx_strand_id
1 'polypeptide(L)'
;KYFEDFYKSVVVLANPKTVLNAKFAKKEIKKKVIRADQLVKYIKDIYVNSKVTPYSEEGLLEWANSFLNLHKEVEKDYTGKYDKYRINNSKSEIDNEVLPEKVATSTSSNTIINVEDTDIFKELKMYRLNKSREENIKPYYIYNDNQLKDLILKMPKNKEELKLVYGFGEKKANKYGDDILKIVSKFR
;
A
#
# COMPACT_ATOMS: atom_id res chain seq x y z
N LYS A 1 27.02 20.60 -27.40
CA LYS A 1 26.30 20.36 -26.13
C LYS A 1 25.51 19.07 -26.30
N TYR A 2 26.00 17.97 -25.75
CA TYR A 2 25.34 16.66 -25.79
C TYR A 2 24.38 16.52 -24.60
N PHE A 3 23.41 15.62 -24.69
CA PHE A 3 22.48 15.32 -23.60
C PHE A 3 23.23 14.96 -22.30
N GLU A 4 24.22 14.08 -22.40
CA GLU A 4 25.06 13.65 -21.28
C GLU A 4 25.85 14.80 -20.60
N ASP A 5 26.01 15.97 -21.22
CA ASP A 5 26.67 17.12 -20.59
C ASP A 5 25.78 17.73 -19.48
N PHE A 6 24.46 17.81 -19.73
CA PHE A 6 23.47 18.49 -18.87
C PHE A 6 22.72 17.54 -17.95
N TYR A 7 22.52 16.29 -18.39
CA TYR A 7 21.73 15.30 -17.64
C TYR A 7 22.66 14.30 -16.93
N LYS A 8 22.75 14.41 -15.60
CA LYS A 8 23.54 13.50 -14.77
C LYS A 8 22.64 12.64 -13.89
N SER A 9 22.65 11.33 -14.14
CA SER A 9 21.94 10.34 -13.31
C SER A 9 22.59 10.13 -11.94
N VAL A 10 21.76 10.03 -10.89
CA VAL A 10 22.15 9.75 -9.49
C VAL A 10 21.08 8.87 -8.83
N VAL A 11 21.49 7.98 -7.92
CA VAL A 11 20.59 7.12 -7.13
C VAL A 11 20.62 7.60 -5.68
N VAL A 12 19.46 7.98 -5.16
CA VAL A 12 19.33 8.55 -3.81
C VAL A 12 18.58 7.59 -2.89
N LEU A 13 19.20 7.22 -1.77
CA LEU A 13 18.59 6.40 -0.72
C LEU A 13 17.90 7.31 0.31
N ALA A 14 16.56 7.28 0.34
CA ALA A 14 15.75 8.15 1.20
C ALA A 14 15.56 7.64 2.63
N ASN A 15 15.56 6.32 2.85
CA ASN A 15 15.35 5.72 4.17
C ASN A 15 16.69 5.13 4.69
N PRO A 16 17.11 5.42 5.94
CA PRO A 16 18.35 4.87 6.50
C PRO A 16 18.37 3.33 6.60
N LYS A 17 17.21 2.67 6.60
CA LYS A 17 17.08 1.20 6.58
C LYS A 17 17.14 0.58 5.18
N THR A 18 17.28 1.36 4.11
CA THR A 18 17.32 0.82 2.74
C THR A 18 18.63 0.08 2.47
N VAL A 19 18.53 -1.22 2.20
CA VAL A 19 19.64 -2.07 1.75
C VAL A 19 19.63 -2.13 0.22
N LEU A 20 20.75 -1.73 -0.41
CA LEU A 20 20.92 -1.81 -1.86
C LEU A 20 21.82 -3.00 -2.24
N ASN A 21 21.29 -3.97 -2.97
CA ASN A 21 22.11 -5.06 -3.54
C ASN A 21 22.88 -4.56 -4.76
N ALA A 22 24.15 -4.18 -4.55
CA ALA A 22 25.03 -3.70 -5.61
C ALA A 22 25.93 -4.81 -6.22
N LYS A 23 25.69 -6.11 -5.98
CA LYS A 23 26.62 -7.20 -6.36
C LYS A 23 27.05 -7.12 -7.83
N PHE A 24 26.09 -6.98 -8.74
CA PHE A 24 26.31 -6.95 -10.20
C PHE A 24 26.43 -5.54 -10.81
N ALA A 25 26.34 -4.46 -10.01
CA ALA A 25 26.37 -3.10 -10.54
C ALA A 25 27.78 -2.69 -11.02
N LYS A 26 27.84 -2.03 -12.20
CA LYS A 26 29.07 -1.44 -12.76
C LYS A 26 29.68 -0.41 -11.79
N LYS A 27 31.02 -0.26 -11.82
CA LYS A 27 31.76 0.64 -10.90
C LYS A 27 31.27 2.10 -10.96
N GLU A 28 30.92 2.58 -12.15
CA GLU A 28 30.34 3.93 -12.36
C GLU A 28 29.00 4.13 -11.64
N ILE A 29 28.13 3.13 -11.68
CA ILE A 29 26.80 3.17 -11.04
C ILE A 29 26.97 3.18 -9.52
N LYS A 30 27.88 2.35 -8.98
CA LYS A 30 28.21 2.31 -7.55
C LYS A 30 28.66 3.67 -7.00
N LYS A 31 29.43 4.44 -7.77
CA LYS A 31 29.88 5.80 -7.41
C LYS A 31 28.77 6.86 -7.42
N LYS A 32 27.62 6.56 -8.05
CA LYS A 32 26.45 7.45 -8.16
C LYS A 32 25.36 7.15 -7.12
N VAL A 33 25.64 6.30 -6.13
CA VAL A 33 24.70 6.00 -5.03
C VAL A 33 25.05 6.89 -3.84
N ILE A 34 24.10 7.73 -3.42
CA ILE A 34 24.22 8.62 -2.26
C ILE A 34 23.01 8.47 -1.34
N ARG A 35 23.14 8.92 -0.09
CA ARG A 35 21.99 9.09 0.82
C ARG A 35 21.36 10.48 0.64
N ALA A 36 20.11 10.64 1.04
CA ALA A 36 19.35 11.88 0.84
C ALA A 36 19.97 13.12 1.51
N ASP A 37 20.61 12.98 2.67
CA ASP A 37 21.37 14.04 3.36
C ASP A 37 22.52 14.61 2.51
N GLN A 38 23.09 13.80 1.63
CA GLN A 38 24.23 14.18 0.79
C GLN A 38 23.81 14.81 -0.55
N LEU A 39 22.52 14.79 -0.89
CA LEU A 39 22.02 15.24 -2.20
C LEU A 39 22.34 16.72 -2.49
N VAL A 40 22.11 17.61 -1.52
CA VAL A 40 22.37 19.06 -1.68
C VAL A 40 23.85 19.33 -1.90
N LYS A 41 24.73 18.62 -1.16
CA LYS A 41 26.18 18.72 -1.34
C LYS A 41 26.58 18.22 -2.73
N TYR A 42 26.13 17.04 -3.12
CA TYR A 42 26.42 16.43 -4.43
C TYR A 42 26.02 17.33 -5.61
N ILE A 43 24.85 17.99 -5.54
CA ILE A 43 24.41 18.94 -6.57
C ILE A 43 25.35 20.15 -6.64
N LYS A 44 25.72 20.74 -5.50
CA LYS A 44 26.66 21.88 -5.44
C LYS A 44 28.04 21.49 -5.97
N ASP A 45 28.57 20.35 -5.55
CA ASP A 45 29.86 19.83 -5.99
C ASP A 45 29.86 19.59 -7.52
N ILE A 46 28.78 19.05 -8.10
CA ILE A 46 28.64 18.91 -9.56
C ILE A 46 28.60 20.27 -10.25
N TYR A 47 27.82 21.22 -9.73
CA TYR A 47 27.68 22.54 -10.35
C TYR A 47 29.01 23.30 -10.40
N VAL A 48 29.75 23.33 -9.29
CA VAL A 48 31.08 23.96 -9.20
C VAL A 48 32.11 23.29 -10.11
N ASN A 49 32.08 21.96 -10.25
CA ASN A 49 32.98 21.24 -11.15
C ASN A 49 32.54 21.32 -12.63
N SER A 50 31.32 21.79 -12.91
CA SER A 50 30.83 21.96 -14.28
C SER A 50 31.37 23.27 -14.88
N LYS A 51 32.00 23.19 -16.05
CA LYS A 51 32.43 24.38 -16.83
C LYS A 51 31.26 25.00 -17.60
N VAL A 52 30.03 24.84 -17.11
CA VAL A 52 28.81 25.22 -17.83
C VAL A 52 28.46 26.65 -17.46
N THR A 53 28.46 27.53 -18.46
CA THR A 53 27.99 28.92 -18.29
C THR A 53 26.53 28.91 -17.83
N PRO A 54 26.16 29.69 -16.79
CA PRO A 54 24.76 29.87 -16.41
C PRO A 54 23.92 30.33 -17.61
N TYR A 55 22.68 29.88 -17.68
CA TYR A 55 21.73 30.37 -18.68
C TYR A 55 21.29 31.80 -18.32
N SER A 56 21.04 32.63 -19.34
CA SER A 56 20.29 33.87 -19.16
C SER A 56 18.84 33.55 -18.77
N GLU A 57 18.17 34.48 -18.11
CA GLU A 57 16.76 34.34 -17.71
C GLU A 57 15.84 34.08 -18.92
N GLU A 58 16.07 34.81 -20.01
CA GLU A 58 15.38 34.64 -21.29
C GLU A 58 15.61 33.24 -21.89
N GLY A 59 16.85 32.78 -21.97
CA GLY A 59 17.18 31.44 -22.49
C GLY A 59 16.70 30.30 -21.58
N LEU A 60 16.56 30.53 -20.28
CA LEU A 60 15.94 29.60 -19.35
C LEU A 60 14.42 29.49 -19.57
N LEU A 61 13.76 30.62 -19.84
CA LEU A 61 12.33 30.70 -20.13
C LEU A 61 11.97 30.04 -21.47
N GLU A 62 12.77 30.24 -22.52
CA GLU A 62 12.64 29.50 -23.78
C GLU A 62 12.72 27.98 -23.56
N TRP A 63 13.67 27.54 -22.74
CA TRP A 63 13.88 26.12 -22.47
C TRP A 63 12.73 25.51 -21.64
N ALA A 64 12.19 26.26 -20.68
CA ALA A 64 10.99 25.86 -19.93
C ALA A 64 9.75 25.72 -20.83
N ASN A 65 9.52 26.68 -21.73
CA ASN A 65 8.43 26.63 -22.71
C ASN A 65 8.60 25.45 -23.68
N SER A 66 9.83 25.11 -24.08
CA SER A 66 10.11 23.94 -24.90
C SER A 66 9.65 22.63 -24.23
N PHE A 67 9.91 22.46 -22.93
CA PHE A 67 9.40 21.29 -22.19
C PHE A 67 7.88 21.27 -22.07
N LEU A 68 7.25 22.43 -21.85
CA LEU A 68 5.80 22.53 -21.75
C LEU A 68 5.14 22.13 -23.07
N ASN A 69 5.66 22.59 -24.21
CA ASN A 69 5.18 22.22 -25.54
C ASN A 69 5.41 20.75 -25.89
N LEU A 70 6.44 20.12 -25.32
CA LEU A 70 6.72 18.68 -25.47
C LEU A 70 5.97 17.81 -24.44
N HIS A 71 5.27 18.41 -23.47
CA HIS A 71 4.47 17.68 -22.51
C HIS A 71 3.31 16.99 -23.22
N LYS A 72 3.21 15.68 -23.00
CA LYS A 72 2.02 14.89 -23.33
C LYS A 72 1.40 14.46 -22.02
N GLU A 73 0.16 14.86 -21.79
CA GLU A 73 -0.60 14.36 -20.65
C GLU A 73 -0.79 12.84 -20.82
N VAL A 74 -0.04 12.08 -20.01
CA VAL A 74 -0.23 10.62 -19.93
C VAL A 74 -1.26 10.38 -18.85
N GLU A 75 -2.51 10.18 -19.27
CA GLU A 75 -3.54 9.63 -18.41
C GLU A 75 -3.13 8.22 -17.97
N LYS A 76 -2.51 8.14 -16.79
CA LYS A 76 -2.05 6.87 -16.22
C LYS A 76 -3.26 6.15 -15.65
N ASP A 77 -3.97 5.41 -16.50
CA ASP A 77 -4.98 4.49 -16.02
C ASP A 77 -4.31 3.35 -15.24
N TYR A 78 -4.27 3.52 -13.92
CA TYR A 78 -3.83 2.47 -13.00
C TYR A 78 -4.84 1.32 -12.91
N THR A 79 -6.09 1.50 -13.38
CA THR A 79 -7.15 0.48 -13.31
C THR A 79 -6.91 -0.65 -14.30
N GLY A 80 -6.37 -0.39 -15.51
CA GLY A 80 -5.94 -1.42 -16.46
C GLY A 80 -5.00 -2.51 -15.90
N LYS A 81 -4.19 -2.20 -14.88
CA LYS A 81 -3.38 -3.22 -14.17
C LYS A 81 -4.26 -4.16 -13.33
N TYR A 82 -5.36 -3.66 -12.79
CA TYR A 82 -6.26 -4.36 -11.87
C TYR A 82 -7.57 -4.84 -12.51
N ASP A 83 -7.83 -4.53 -13.78
CA ASP A 83 -9.00 -5.01 -14.52
C ASP A 83 -9.13 -6.53 -14.52
N LYS A 84 -8.00 -7.25 -14.53
CA LYS A 84 -7.96 -8.73 -14.38
C LYS A 84 -8.49 -9.24 -13.04
N TYR A 85 -8.65 -8.36 -12.05
CA TYR A 85 -9.20 -8.65 -10.72
C TYR A 85 -10.55 -7.94 -10.49
N ARG A 86 -11.17 -7.33 -11.51
CA ARG A 86 -12.51 -6.75 -11.39
C ARG A 86 -13.56 -7.85 -11.38
N ILE A 87 -14.04 -8.15 -10.18
CA ILE A 87 -15.18 -9.03 -9.95
C ILE A 87 -16.45 -8.27 -10.37
N ASN A 88 -17.01 -8.62 -11.53
CA ASN A 88 -18.23 -8.02 -12.06
C ASN A 88 -19.48 -8.54 -11.31
N ASN A 89 -19.77 -7.96 -10.14
CA ASN A 89 -20.95 -8.30 -9.32
C ASN A 89 -22.30 -7.79 -9.89
N SER A 90 -22.53 -7.94 -11.21
CA SER A 90 -23.77 -7.53 -11.89
C SER A 90 -24.16 -8.42 -13.08
N LYS A 91 -24.26 -9.74 -12.88
CA LYS A 91 -25.54 -10.48 -12.99
C LYS A 91 -25.31 -12.00 -12.95
N SER A 92 -26.07 -12.65 -12.05
CA SER A 92 -26.56 -14.03 -12.10
C SER A 92 -25.85 -15.02 -13.03
N GLU A 93 -25.18 -16.01 -12.44
CA GLU A 93 -25.82 -17.31 -12.24
C GLU A 93 -25.18 -18.08 -11.08
N ILE A 94 -25.95 -19.02 -10.52
CA ILE A 94 -25.48 -19.95 -9.50
C ILE A 94 -24.74 -21.04 -10.26
N ASP A 95 -23.42 -21.17 -10.07
CA ASP A 95 -22.78 -22.47 -10.26
C ASP A 95 -21.49 -22.60 -9.45
N ASN A 96 -21.29 -23.82 -8.95
CA ASN A 96 -20.12 -24.21 -8.17
C ASN A 96 -19.02 -24.67 -9.12
N GLU A 97 -17.88 -23.96 -9.19
CA GLU A 97 -16.64 -24.63 -9.60
C GLU A 97 -15.39 -23.92 -9.08
N VAL A 98 -14.29 -24.68 -9.02
CA VAL A 98 -13.17 -24.48 -8.08
C VAL A 98 -11.85 -24.24 -8.85
N LEU A 99 -10.79 -23.89 -8.10
CA LEU A 99 -9.36 -23.89 -8.44
C LEU A 99 -8.80 -22.66 -9.21
N PRO A 100 -7.47 -22.40 -9.14
CA PRO A 100 -6.46 -22.99 -8.26
C PRO A 100 -5.61 -21.99 -7.43
N GLU A 101 -5.24 -22.44 -6.23
CA GLU A 101 -4.13 -21.93 -5.42
C GLU A 101 -2.75 -22.19 -6.08
N LYS A 102 -1.74 -21.33 -5.80
CA LYS A 102 -0.26 -21.58 -5.71
C LYS A 102 0.54 -20.26 -5.88
N VAL A 103 1.65 -19.93 -5.20
CA VAL A 103 2.55 -20.64 -4.24
C VAL A 103 3.10 -19.67 -3.16
N ALA A 104 3.03 -20.08 -1.87
CA ALA A 104 3.95 -19.92 -0.71
C ALA A 104 4.72 -18.59 -0.43
N THR A 105 5.29 -18.32 0.76
CA THR A 105 5.68 -19.11 1.97
C THR A 105 5.76 -18.10 3.15
N SER A 106 5.68 -18.37 4.46
CA SER A 106 5.46 -19.54 5.37
C SER A 106 4.99 -18.93 6.74
N THR A 107 4.74 -19.59 7.88
CA THR A 107 5.05 -20.93 8.45
C THR A 107 3.99 -21.28 9.53
N SER A 108 3.80 -22.58 9.83
CA SER A 108 3.21 -23.16 11.07
C SER A 108 1.68 -23.19 11.28
N SER A 109 1.09 -24.34 10.93
CA SER A 109 0.14 -25.15 11.75
C SER A 109 -1.05 -24.47 12.47
N ASN A 110 -2.25 -24.53 11.88
CA ASN A 110 -3.29 -25.51 12.24
C ASN A 110 -4.64 -25.22 11.56
N THR A 111 -5.38 -26.28 11.22
CA THR A 111 -6.83 -26.31 10.88
C THR A 111 -7.34 -25.18 9.96
N ILE A 112 -7.45 -25.47 8.67
CA ILE A 112 -8.25 -24.67 7.72
C ILE A 112 -9.73 -24.91 8.03
N ILE A 113 -10.24 -24.25 9.06
CA ILE A 113 -11.67 -24.02 9.24
C ILE A 113 -12.06 -22.98 8.19
N ASN A 114 -13.07 -23.28 7.37
CA ASN A 114 -13.54 -22.32 6.38
C ASN A 114 -14.39 -21.25 7.10
N VAL A 115 -13.71 -20.26 7.70
CA VAL A 115 -14.29 -19.29 8.65
C VAL A 115 -15.46 -18.51 8.04
N GLU A 116 -15.49 -18.36 6.72
CA GLU A 116 -16.46 -17.54 5.98
C GLU A 116 -17.91 -18.10 6.03
N ASP A 117 -18.08 -19.41 6.23
CA ASP A 117 -19.40 -20.05 6.32
C ASP A 117 -19.98 -20.06 7.75
N THR A 118 -19.18 -19.70 8.75
CA THR A 118 -19.59 -19.75 10.16
C THR A 118 -20.66 -18.70 10.48
N ASP A 119 -21.63 -19.03 11.33
CA ASP A 119 -22.72 -18.11 11.65
C ASP A 119 -22.23 -16.86 12.42
N ILE A 120 -21.16 -16.98 13.20
CA ILE A 120 -20.46 -15.85 13.82
C ILE A 120 -19.90 -14.88 12.76
N PHE A 121 -19.39 -15.37 11.63
CA PHE A 121 -18.93 -14.51 10.51
C PHE A 121 -20.10 -13.75 9.89
N LYS A 122 -21.25 -14.41 9.70
CA LYS A 122 -22.47 -13.79 9.16
C LYS A 122 -23.02 -12.70 10.10
N GLU A 123 -23.12 -12.99 11.41
CA GLU A 123 -23.66 -12.03 12.38
C GLU A 123 -22.74 -10.81 12.57
N LEU A 124 -21.42 -11.01 12.64
CA LEU A 124 -20.46 -9.91 12.66
C LEU A 124 -20.49 -9.09 11.36
N LYS A 125 -20.56 -9.74 10.18
CA LYS A 125 -20.68 -9.06 8.88
C LYS A 125 -21.96 -8.21 8.79
N MET A 126 -23.07 -8.68 9.37
CA MET A 126 -24.32 -7.93 9.51
C MET A 126 -24.19 -6.75 10.49
N TYR A 127 -23.57 -6.96 11.66
CA TYR A 127 -23.28 -5.87 12.60
C TYR A 127 -22.45 -4.76 11.94
N ARG A 128 -21.38 -5.12 11.21
CA ARG A 128 -20.56 -4.17 10.45
C ARG A 128 -21.40 -3.37 9.45
N LEU A 129 -22.30 -4.02 8.72
CA LEU A 129 -23.17 -3.34 7.75
C LEU A 129 -24.12 -2.36 8.45
N ASN A 130 -24.80 -2.79 9.51
CA ASN A 130 -25.75 -1.95 10.26
C ASN A 130 -25.06 -0.74 10.88
N LYS A 131 -23.96 -0.96 11.60
CA LYS A 131 -23.19 0.11 12.24
C LYS A 131 -22.60 1.11 11.21
N SER A 132 -22.27 0.63 10.01
CA SER A 132 -21.78 1.50 8.93
C SER A 132 -22.87 2.45 8.39
N ARG A 133 -24.13 1.98 8.35
CA ARG A 133 -25.30 2.78 7.97
C ARG A 133 -25.67 3.78 9.06
N GLU A 134 -25.66 3.38 10.33
CA GLU A 134 -25.87 4.28 11.48
C GLU A 134 -24.91 5.46 11.47
N GLU A 135 -23.63 5.21 11.19
CA GLU A 135 -22.58 6.23 11.25
C GLU A 135 -22.28 6.93 9.90
N ASN A 136 -23.02 6.60 8.83
CA ASN A 136 -22.78 7.08 7.47
C ASN A 136 -21.32 6.91 6.98
N ILE A 137 -20.67 5.81 7.37
CA ILE A 137 -19.32 5.43 6.93
C ILE A 137 -19.36 4.16 6.10
N LYS A 138 -18.31 3.92 5.29
CA LYS A 138 -18.21 2.66 4.53
C LYS A 138 -17.88 1.49 5.49
N PRO A 139 -18.45 0.27 5.30
CA PRO A 139 -18.28 -0.86 6.22
C PRO A 139 -16.83 -1.17 6.63
N TYR A 140 -15.89 -1.08 5.69
CA TYR A 140 -14.47 -1.39 5.92
C TYR A 140 -13.77 -0.42 6.88
N TYR A 141 -14.31 0.78 7.14
CA TYR A 141 -13.73 1.71 8.12
C TYR A 141 -13.89 1.20 9.56
N ILE A 142 -14.94 0.44 9.84
CA ILE A 142 -15.17 -0.20 11.15
C ILE A 142 -14.13 -1.31 11.33
N TYR A 143 -14.15 -2.33 10.46
CA TYR A 143 -13.07 -3.31 10.33
C TYR A 143 -13.10 -4.01 8.96
N ASN A 144 -11.93 -4.41 8.45
CA ASN A 144 -11.81 -5.16 7.19
C ASN A 144 -12.00 -6.68 7.40
N ASP A 145 -12.06 -7.45 6.32
CA ASP A 145 -12.36 -8.89 6.39
C ASP A 145 -11.22 -9.72 7.02
N ASN A 146 -9.97 -9.27 6.93
CA ASN A 146 -8.84 -9.91 7.63
C ASN A 146 -8.94 -9.70 9.15
N GLN A 147 -9.40 -8.52 9.58
CA GLN A 147 -9.66 -8.24 11.00
C GLN A 147 -10.84 -9.06 11.53
N LEU A 148 -11.87 -9.25 10.71
CA LEU A 148 -13.01 -10.12 11.03
C LEU A 148 -12.55 -11.58 11.21
N LYS A 149 -11.71 -12.09 10.30
CA LYS A 149 -11.13 -13.44 10.42
C LYS A 149 -10.25 -13.58 11.67
N ASP A 150 -9.34 -12.64 11.93
CA ASP A 150 -8.48 -12.66 13.13
C ASP A 150 -9.30 -12.57 14.43
N LEU A 151 -10.42 -11.84 14.42
CA LEU A 151 -11.33 -11.75 15.56
C LEU A 151 -12.04 -13.07 15.86
N ILE A 152 -12.50 -13.78 14.83
CA ILE A 152 -13.14 -15.10 14.98
C ILE A 152 -12.11 -16.16 15.38
N LEU A 153 -10.88 -16.08 14.86
CA LEU A 153 -9.78 -16.97 15.26
C LEU A 153 -9.36 -16.79 16.72
N LYS A 154 -9.39 -15.55 17.24
CA LYS A 154 -8.97 -15.23 18.62
C LYS A 154 -10.09 -15.32 19.65
N MET A 155 -11.36 -15.20 19.25
CA MET A 155 -12.54 -15.16 20.13
C MET A 155 -12.33 -14.35 21.43
N PRO A 156 -12.03 -13.03 21.34
CA PRO A 156 -11.71 -12.23 22.50
C PRO A 156 -12.86 -12.20 23.50
N LYS A 157 -12.54 -12.32 24.79
CA LYS A 157 -13.48 -12.35 25.92
C LYS A 157 -13.64 -10.99 26.60
N ASN A 158 -12.65 -10.12 26.46
CA ASN A 158 -12.63 -8.79 27.07
C ASN A 158 -12.06 -7.74 26.10
N LYS A 159 -12.14 -6.45 26.48
CA LYS A 159 -11.64 -5.35 25.64
C LYS A 159 -10.12 -5.38 25.45
N GLU A 160 -9.37 -6.02 26.34
CA GLU A 160 -7.91 -6.11 26.26
C GLU A 160 -7.47 -7.14 25.22
N GLU A 161 -8.08 -8.33 25.22
CA GLU A 161 -7.93 -9.34 24.18
C GLU A 161 -8.40 -8.80 22.82
N LEU A 162 -9.46 -7.98 22.78
CA LEU A 162 -9.89 -7.32 21.55
C LEU A 162 -8.83 -6.34 21.01
N LYS A 163 -8.08 -5.63 21.88
CA LYS A 163 -6.95 -4.78 21.46
C LYS A 163 -5.78 -5.59 20.85
N LEU A 164 -5.68 -6.89 21.13
CA LEU A 164 -4.69 -7.80 20.55
C LEU A 164 -5.12 -8.37 19.17
N VAL A 165 -6.35 -8.09 18.73
CA VAL A 165 -6.81 -8.38 17.36
C VAL A 165 -6.21 -7.36 16.40
N TYR A 166 -5.71 -7.82 15.25
CA TYR A 166 -4.96 -7.03 14.29
C TYR A 166 -5.77 -5.77 13.87
N GLY A 167 -5.23 -4.58 14.16
CA GLY A 167 -5.84 -3.30 13.81
C GLY A 167 -7.07 -2.87 14.64
N PHE A 168 -7.42 -3.58 15.71
CA PHE A 168 -8.38 -3.10 16.72
C PHE A 168 -7.67 -2.19 17.74
N GLY A 169 -7.30 -0.99 17.29
CA GLY A 169 -6.75 0.04 18.20
C GLY A 169 -7.77 0.51 19.23
N GLU A 170 -7.30 1.18 20.30
CA GLU A 170 -8.12 1.56 21.46
C GLU A 170 -9.42 2.29 21.12
N LYS A 171 -9.38 3.23 20.15
CA LYS A 171 -10.57 3.96 19.70
C LYS A 171 -11.66 3.04 19.14
N LYS A 172 -11.28 1.95 18.44
CA LYS A 172 -12.22 0.96 17.90
C LYS A 172 -12.70 -0.01 18.97
N ALA A 173 -11.78 -0.49 19.82
CA ALA A 173 -12.13 -1.37 20.94
C ALA A 173 -13.07 -0.69 21.95
N ASN A 174 -12.90 0.61 22.21
CA ASN A 174 -13.78 1.37 23.09
C ASN A 174 -15.14 1.70 22.45
N LYS A 175 -15.21 1.89 21.13
CA LYS A 175 -16.44 2.31 20.43
C LYS A 175 -17.34 1.15 19.99
N TYR A 176 -16.76 0.04 19.54
CA TYR A 176 -17.49 -1.12 19.00
C TYR A 176 -17.28 -2.40 19.82
N GLY A 177 -16.36 -2.38 20.79
CA GLY A 177 -15.94 -3.61 21.46
C GLY A 177 -17.03 -4.26 22.30
N ASP A 178 -17.90 -3.49 22.96
CA ASP A 178 -19.00 -4.07 23.75
C ASP A 178 -19.99 -4.87 22.89
N ASP A 179 -20.41 -4.30 21.75
CA ASP A 179 -21.29 -4.97 20.80
C ASP A 179 -20.64 -6.23 20.20
N ILE A 180 -19.36 -6.11 19.81
CA ILE A 180 -18.59 -7.19 19.20
C ILE A 180 -18.37 -8.34 20.19
N LEU A 181 -17.99 -8.04 21.45
CA LEU A 181 -17.83 -9.04 22.50
C LEU A 181 -19.17 -9.73 22.82
N LYS A 182 -20.28 -8.98 22.79
CA LYS A 182 -21.63 -9.55 22.94
C LYS A 182 -21.96 -10.54 21.83
N ILE A 183 -21.67 -10.21 20.56
CA ILE A 183 -21.85 -11.15 19.43
C ILE A 183 -20.93 -12.38 19.57
N VAL A 184 -19.64 -12.20 19.89
CA VAL A 184 -18.70 -13.32 20.09
C VAL A 184 -19.17 -14.24 21.22
N SER A 185 -19.68 -13.69 22.32
CA SER A 185 -20.17 -14.46 23.47
C SER A 185 -21.39 -15.36 23.18
N LYS A 186 -22.13 -15.08 22.11
CA LYS A 186 -23.33 -15.83 21.68
C LYS A 186 -22.99 -17.12 20.92
N PHE A 187 -21.79 -17.19 20.32
CA PHE A 187 -21.32 -18.31 19.49
C PHE A 187 -20.20 -19.11 20.16
N ARG A 188 -20.20 -19.12 21.49
CA ARG A 188 -19.21 -19.79 22.34
C ARG A 188 -19.88 -20.88 23.18
#